data_AF-A0A2V6HZZ4-F1
#
_entry.id   AF-A0A2V6HZZ4-F1
#
_cell.length_a   1.000
_cell.length_b   1.000
_cell.length_c   1.000
_cell.angle_alpha   90.00
_cell.angle_beta   90.00
_cell.angle_gamma   90.00
#
_symmetry.space_group_name_H-M   'P 1'
#
loop_
_entity.id
_entity.type
_entity.pdbx_description
1 polymer ?
#
loop_
_entity_poly.entity_id
_entity_poly.type
_entity_poly.pdbx_seq_one_letter_code
_entity_poly.pdbx_strand_id
1 'polypeptide(L)'
;MHGGTKHNIIPDEVKMQLTVRTYKSEVRDRVLKAIDQIAKGIASAGGVPADRAPIVNVLKDQFTPATYNNPDLTKRLVGVWKNVLGADNVEIVDPTMGGEDFAEYSLPDHSIPAVDFHIGAVDPEKIAQFKREGKELPSLHSSKFAPVPEPTIRVGVIGMTSAVLELMKK
;
A
#
# COMPACT_ATOMS: atom_id res chain seq x y z
N MET A 1 17.98 -3.80 -8.20
CA MET A 1 19.31 -4.25 -7.73
C MET A 1 20.34 -3.80 -8.74
N HIS A 2 21.51 -3.38 -8.29
CA HIS A 2 22.61 -2.92 -9.16
C HIS A 2 23.91 -3.60 -8.74
N GLY A 3 24.58 -4.30 -9.65
CA GLY A 3 25.82 -5.01 -9.36
C GLY A 3 26.56 -5.36 -10.65
N GLY A 4 27.85 -5.01 -10.71
CA GLY A 4 28.69 -5.21 -11.90
C GLY A 4 28.36 -4.30 -13.08
N THR A 5 29.32 -4.19 -14.00
CA THR A 5 29.23 -3.34 -15.20
C THR A 5 29.63 -4.06 -16.48
N LYS A 6 30.38 -5.16 -16.37
CA LYS A 6 30.86 -5.99 -17.48
C LYS A 6 30.56 -7.46 -17.19
N HIS A 7 30.07 -8.19 -18.19
CA HIS A 7 29.61 -9.57 -18.04
C HIS A 7 30.72 -10.57 -17.69
N ASN A 8 31.98 -10.22 -17.93
CA ASN A 8 33.16 -11.08 -17.71
C ASN A 8 34.03 -10.63 -16.51
N ILE A 9 33.54 -9.69 -15.70
CA ILE A 9 34.22 -9.23 -14.48
C ILE A 9 33.32 -9.56 -13.30
N ILE A 10 33.85 -10.29 -12.33
CA ILE A 10 33.16 -10.54 -11.07
C ILE A 10 33.16 -9.23 -10.26
N PRO A 11 32.00 -8.64 -9.93
CA PRO A 11 31.94 -7.41 -9.15
C PRO A 11 32.35 -7.64 -7.70
N ASP A 12 32.85 -6.58 -7.06
CA ASP A 12 33.18 -6.53 -5.65
C ASP A 12 32.00 -6.08 -4.77
N GLU A 13 30.98 -5.42 -5.34
CA GLU A 13 29.77 -4.99 -4.64
C GLU A 13 28.45 -5.20 -5.42
N VAL A 14 27.35 -5.33 -4.66
CA VAL A 14 25.97 -5.29 -5.16
C VAL A 14 25.13 -4.43 -4.23
N LYS A 15 24.35 -3.50 -4.80
CA LYS A 15 23.41 -2.64 -4.08
C LYS A 15 21.99 -3.12 -4.29
N MET A 16 21.34 -3.49 -3.20
CA MET A 16 19.95 -3.93 -3.15
C MET A 16 19.11 -2.89 -2.41
N GLN A 17 18.04 -2.43 -3.06
CA GLN A 17 17.02 -1.62 -2.42
C GLN A 17 15.79 -2.50 -2.20
N LEU A 18 15.25 -2.44 -0.98
CA LEU A 18 14.13 -3.26 -0.55
C LEU A 18 13.01 -2.36 -0.04
N THR A 19 11.77 -2.75 -0.35
CA THR A 19 10.57 -2.14 0.23
C THR A 19 9.94 -3.16 1.19
N VAL A 20 9.79 -2.77 2.46
CA VAL A 20 9.20 -3.63 3.50
C VAL A 20 7.83 -3.10 3.90
N ARG A 21 6.83 -3.98 3.86
CA ARG A 21 5.42 -3.68 4.15
C ARG A 21 4.90 -4.66 5.19
N THR A 22 4.24 -4.14 6.21
CA THR A 22 3.74 -4.90 7.37
C THR A 22 2.56 -4.16 7.99
N TYR A 23 1.54 -4.88 8.46
CA TYR A 23 0.39 -4.26 9.12
C TYR A 23 0.64 -3.83 10.57
N LYS A 24 1.68 -4.36 11.22
CA LYS A 24 1.96 -4.09 12.64
C LYS A 24 3.43 -3.72 12.87
N SER A 25 3.66 -2.83 13.83
CA SER A 25 4.99 -2.30 14.16
C SER A 25 5.96 -3.40 14.62
N GLU A 26 5.51 -4.29 15.50
CA GLU A 26 6.31 -5.39 16.04
C GLU A 26 6.66 -6.42 14.96
N VAL A 27 5.79 -6.59 13.95
CA VAL A 27 6.06 -7.43 12.78
C VAL A 27 7.11 -6.77 11.89
N ARG A 28 7.03 -5.44 11.70
CA ARG A 28 8.04 -4.66 10.97
C ARG A 28 9.43 -4.87 11.57
N ASP A 29 9.55 -4.69 12.89
CA ASP A 29 10.81 -4.84 13.60
C ASP A 29 11.37 -6.25 13.45
N ARG A 30 10.51 -7.27 13.56
CA ARG A 30 10.92 -8.66 13.36
C ARG A 30 11.41 -8.91 11.94
N VAL A 31 10.71 -8.40 10.92
CA VAL A 31 11.10 -8.55 9.51
C VAL A 31 12.43 -7.85 9.23
N LEU A 32 12.62 -6.61 9.70
CA LEU A 32 13.87 -5.87 9.51
C LEU A 32 15.06 -6.57 10.18
N LYS A 33 14.88 -7.09 11.40
CA LYS A 33 15.89 -7.91 12.08
C LYS A 33 16.20 -9.19 11.31
N ALA A 34 15.17 -9.87 10.79
CA ALA A 34 15.35 -11.10 10.02
C ALA A 34 16.11 -10.84 8.71
N ILE A 35 15.84 -9.72 8.02
CA ILE A 35 16.58 -9.33 6.80
C ILE A 35 18.07 -9.18 7.10
N ASP A 36 18.43 -8.46 8.18
CA ASP A 36 19.82 -8.29 8.59
C ASP A 36 20.50 -9.63 8.93
N GLN A 37 19.81 -10.47 9.71
CA GLN A 37 20.31 -11.80 10.08
C GLN A 37 20.52 -12.71 8.86
N ILE A 38 19.54 -12.76 7.95
CA ILE A 38 19.61 -13.60 6.75
C ILE A 38 20.72 -13.11 5.82
N ALA A 39 20.83 -11.80 5.60
CA ALA A 39 21.88 -11.24 4.75
C ALA A 39 23.28 -11.59 5.27
N LYS A 40 23.52 -11.44 6.56
CA LYS A 40 24.79 -11.82 7.22
C LYS A 40 25.02 -13.33 7.20
N GLY A 41 23.97 -14.13 7.45
CA GLY A 41 24.05 -15.58 7.43
C GLY A 41 24.42 -16.14 6.05
N ILE A 42 23.80 -15.63 4.98
CA ILE A 42 24.12 -16.01 3.59
C ILE A 42 25.56 -15.62 3.25
N ALA A 43 25.98 -14.41 3.61
CA ALA A 43 27.35 -13.94 3.36
C ALA A 43 28.38 -14.84 4.07
N SER A 44 28.15 -15.15 5.35
CA SER A 44 29.03 -16.04 6.12
C SER A 44 29.07 -17.45 5.52
N ALA A 45 27.92 -18.01 5.13
CA ALA A 45 27.86 -19.33 4.50
C ALA A 45 28.57 -19.36 3.13
N GLY A 46 28.56 -18.24 2.40
CA GLY A 46 29.29 -18.05 1.15
C GLY A 46 30.78 -17.77 1.30
N GLY A 47 31.32 -17.76 2.52
CA GLY A 47 32.74 -17.49 2.77
C GLY A 47 33.14 -16.01 2.63
N VAL A 48 32.18 -15.09 2.65
CA VAL A 48 32.46 -13.64 2.64
C VAL A 48 33.07 -13.26 3.98
N PRO A 49 34.25 -12.60 4.01
CA PRO A 49 34.88 -12.20 5.26
C PRO A 49 34.07 -11.10 5.95
N ALA A 50 34.17 -11.01 7.28
CA ALA A 50 33.31 -10.15 8.10
C ALA A 50 33.43 -8.65 7.77
N ASP A 51 34.61 -8.19 7.34
CA ASP A 51 34.88 -6.82 6.90
C ASP A 51 34.25 -6.48 5.53
N ARG A 52 33.76 -7.49 4.80
CA ARG A 52 33.02 -7.36 3.54
C ARG A 52 31.58 -7.87 3.63
N ALA A 53 31.09 -8.13 4.84
CA ALA A 53 29.71 -8.58 5.04
C ALA A 53 28.69 -7.50 4.57
N PRO A 54 27.48 -7.89 4.14
CA PRO A 54 26.45 -6.95 3.73
C PRO A 54 26.13 -5.93 4.81
N ILE A 55 26.00 -4.67 4.41
CA ILE A 55 25.55 -3.57 5.26
C ILE A 55 24.05 -3.39 5.03
N VAL A 56 23.24 -3.66 6.05
CA VAL A 56 21.80 -3.40 6.02
C VAL A 56 21.53 -2.03 6.63
N ASN A 57 21.27 -1.05 5.77
CA ASN A 57 20.88 0.29 6.19
C ASN A 57 19.36 0.45 6.17
N VAL A 58 18.74 0.61 7.34
CA VAL A 58 17.30 0.86 7.46
C VAL A 58 17.07 2.37 7.48
N LEU A 59 16.34 2.87 6.48
CA LEU A 59 15.90 4.26 6.43
C LEU A 59 14.72 4.46 7.39
N LYS A 60 15.02 4.73 8.67
CA LYS A 60 14.02 4.77 9.75
C LYS A 60 12.95 5.85 9.55
N ASP A 61 13.26 6.93 8.84
CA ASP A 61 12.34 8.04 8.60
C ASP A 61 11.69 7.99 7.21
N GLN A 62 11.94 6.92 6.44
CA GLN A 62 11.38 6.73 5.10
C GLN A 62 10.45 5.51 5.09
N PHE A 63 9.42 5.56 5.92
CA PHE A 63 8.31 4.61 5.89
C PHE A 63 7.02 5.29 6.31
N THR A 64 5.90 4.66 5.98
CA THR A 64 4.59 5.01 6.51
C THR A 64 4.06 3.87 7.40
N PRO A 65 3.44 4.16 8.55
CA PRO A 65 2.65 3.19 9.30
C PRO A 65 1.53 2.56 8.47
N ALA A 66 0.93 1.49 8.98
CA ALA A 66 -0.25 0.92 8.35
C ALA A 66 -1.43 1.89 8.49
N THR A 67 -2.09 2.23 7.38
CA THR A 67 -3.34 3.01 7.42
C THR A 67 -4.39 2.27 8.23
N TYR A 68 -4.88 2.92 9.28
CA TYR A 68 -5.91 2.38 10.16
C TYR A 68 -7.20 3.17 9.97
N ASN A 69 -8.22 2.50 9.45
CA ASN A 69 -9.56 3.05 9.37
C ASN A 69 -10.30 2.79 10.69
N ASN A 70 -10.73 3.86 11.36
CA ASN A 70 -11.49 3.73 12.61
C ASN A 70 -12.81 2.97 12.36
N PRO A 71 -13.06 1.82 13.02
CA PRO A 71 -14.19 0.95 12.68
C PRO A 71 -15.57 1.61 12.79
N ASP A 72 -15.78 2.44 13.82
CA ASP A 72 -17.07 3.10 14.05
C ASP A 72 -17.33 4.19 13.01
N LEU A 73 -16.30 4.99 12.71
CA LEU A 73 -16.36 6.00 11.65
C LEU A 73 -16.57 5.35 10.29
N THR A 74 -15.85 4.27 9.97
CA THR A 74 -16.05 3.51 8.73
C THR A 74 -17.47 2.99 8.62
N LYS A 75 -18.01 2.36 9.66
CA LYS A 75 -19.38 1.84 9.65
C LYS A 75 -20.41 2.94 9.42
N ARG A 76 -20.23 4.11 10.04
CA ARG A 76 -21.09 5.29 9.85
C ARG A 76 -21.05 5.77 8.41
N LEU A 77 -19.86 5.99 7.84
CA LEU A 77 -19.69 6.53 6.49
C LEU A 77 -20.13 5.54 5.41
N VAL A 78 -19.88 4.24 5.59
CA VAL A 78 -20.39 3.19 4.69
C VAL A 78 -21.92 3.22 4.63
N GLY A 79 -22.60 3.44 5.75
CA GLY A 79 -24.06 3.61 5.76
C GLY A 79 -24.52 4.81 4.91
N VAL A 80 -23.83 5.94 5.02
CA VAL A 80 -24.11 7.13 4.20
C VAL A 80 -23.87 6.85 2.72
N TRP A 81 -22.72 6.29 2.38
CA TRP A 81 -22.36 6.00 1.00
C TRP A 81 -23.29 4.99 0.35
N LYS A 82 -23.74 3.96 1.07
CA LYS A 82 -24.77 3.03 0.55
C LYS A 82 -26.08 3.73 0.23
N ASN A 83 -26.48 4.73 1.02
CA ASN A 83 -27.69 5.50 0.75
C ASN A 83 -27.55 6.42 -0.47
N VAL A 84 -26.38 7.06 -0.67
CA VAL A 84 -26.20 8.05 -1.74
C VAL A 84 -25.68 7.47 -3.06
N LEU A 85 -24.91 6.39 -3.02
CA LEU A 85 -24.33 5.72 -4.19
C LEU A 85 -25.06 4.42 -4.56
N GLY A 86 -25.92 3.92 -3.68
CA GLY A 86 -26.59 2.62 -3.83
C GLY A 86 -25.83 1.49 -3.14
N ALA A 87 -26.57 0.55 -2.54
CA ALA A 87 -26.00 -0.50 -1.70
C ALA A 87 -25.04 -1.44 -2.46
N ASP A 88 -25.31 -1.68 -3.74
CA ASP A 88 -24.52 -2.56 -4.60
C ASP A 88 -23.21 -1.90 -5.09
N ASN A 89 -23.07 -0.58 -4.92
CA ASN A 89 -21.90 0.20 -5.36
C ASN A 89 -20.90 0.49 -4.23
N VAL A 90 -21.12 -0.05 -3.02
CA VAL A 90 -20.25 0.15 -1.86
C VAL A 90 -19.92 -1.20 -1.22
N GLU A 91 -18.67 -1.62 -1.38
CA GLU A 91 -18.14 -2.87 -0.86
C GLU A 91 -17.10 -2.66 0.23
N ILE A 92 -17.01 -3.61 1.16
CA ILE A 92 -15.88 -3.74 2.07
C ILE A 92 -14.87 -4.66 1.41
N VAL A 93 -13.63 -4.18 1.28
CA VAL A 93 -12.52 -4.94 0.68
C VAL A 93 -11.54 -5.37 1.75
N ASP A 94 -10.80 -6.44 1.45
CA ASP A 94 -9.70 -6.88 2.29
C ASP A 94 -8.58 -5.82 2.33
N PRO A 95 -7.82 -5.73 3.43
CA PRO A 95 -6.64 -4.87 3.50
C PRO A 95 -5.65 -5.16 2.37
N THR A 96 -5.10 -4.10 1.79
CA THR A 96 -4.08 -4.22 0.75
C THR A 96 -2.69 -3.94 1.32
N MET A 97 -1.66 -4.42 0.63
CA MET A 97 -0.28 -4.13 0.97
C MET A 97 0.19 -2.76 0.44
N GLY A 98 -0.72 -1.91 -0.05
CA GLY A 98 -0.42 -0.51 -0.37
C GLY A 98 0.19 0.21 0.84
N GLY A 99 0.92 1.30 0.59
CA GLY A 99 1.49 2.12 1.65
C GLY A 99 1.06 3.54 1.37
N GLU A 100 0.45 4.17 2.35
CA GLU A 100 -0.23 5.45 2.22
C GLU A 100 0.15 6.32 3.43
N ASP A 101 0.59 7.55 3.20
CA ASP A 101 1.03 8.46 4.27
C ASP A 101 -0.15 9.13 4.99
N PHE A 102 -1.36 9.01 4.44
CA PHE A 102 -2.60 9.37 5.13
C PHE A 102 -2.72 8.75 6.54
N ALA A 103 -2.08 7.60 6.78
CA ALA A 103 -2.01 6.96 8.09
C ALA A 103 -1.58 7.92 9.21
N GLU A 104 -0.72 8.90 8.91
CA GLU A 104 -0.19 9.87 9.87
C GLU A 104 -1.27 10.82 10.42
N TYR A 105 -2.36 11.07 9.68
CA TYR A 105 -3.45 11.95 10.14
C TYR A 105 -4.22 11.38 11.33
N SER A 106 -4.16 10.06 11.57
CA SER A 106 -4.84 9.44 12.70
C SER A 106 -4.08 9.58 14.02
N LEU A 107 -2.83 10.08 13.98
CA LEU A 107 -1.84 10.01 15.06
C LEU A 107 -1.43 8.56 15.42
N PRO A 108 -0.25 8.33 16.02
CA PRO A 108 0.23 6.97 16.32
C PRO A 108 -0.65 6.15 17.27
N ASP A 109 -1.45 6.82 18.10
CA ASP A 109 -2.38 6.19 19.05
C ASP A 109 -3.82 6.10 18.51
N HIS A 110 -4.04 6.49 17.24
CA HIS A 110 -5.35 6.55 16.59
C HIS A 110 -6.38 7.43 17.32
N SER A 111 -5.89 8.43 18.08
CA SER A 111 -6.74 9.36 18.84
C SER A 111 -7.58 10.27 17.94
N ILE A 112 -7.18 10.45 16.68
CA ILE A 112 -8.01 11.11 15.67
C ILE A 112 -8.63 10.02 14.77
N PRO A 113 -9.95 9.81 14.82
CA PRO A 113 -10.63 8.89 13.91
C PRO A 113 -10.46 9.33 12.46
N ALA A 114 -9.90 8.44 11.64
CA ALA A 114 -9.70 8.67 10.22
C ALA A 114 -10.29 7.51 9.40
N VAL A 115 -10.69 7.82 8.16
CA VAL A 115 -11.10 6.83 7.15
C VAL A 115 -10.54 7.24 5.81
N ASP A 116 -9.73 6.37 5.23
CA ASP A 116 -9.34 6.36 3.83
C ASP A 116 -10.20 5.36 3.05
N PHE A 117 -10.57 5.69 1.81
CA PHE A 117 -11.41 4.82 0.98
C PHE A 117 -11.03 4.91 -0.49
N HIS A 118 -11.24 3.79 -1.20
CA HIS A 118 -10.96 3.68 -2.62
C HIS A 118 -12.19 4.02 -3.47
N ILE A 119 -11.94 4.51 -4.68
CA ILE A 119 -12.96 4.76 -5.70
C ILE A 119 -12.71 3.82 -6.86
N GLY A 120 -13.75 3.09 -7.28
CA GLY A 120 -13.72 2.31 -8.50
C GLY A 120 -13.53 3.23 -9.71
N ALA A 121 -12.49 2.98 -10.51
CA ALA A 121 -12.11 3.86 -11.60
C ALA A 121 -12.10 3.19 -12.99
N VAL A 122 -12.13 1.86 -13.04
CA VAL A 122 -12.02 1.12 -14.30
C VAL A 122 -13.39 0.92 -14.94
N ASP A 123 -13.44 1.02 -16.26
CA ASP A 123 -14.64 0.76 -17.05
C ASP A 123 -15.26 -0.63 -16.71
N PRO A 124 -16.55 -0.70 -16.32
CA PRO A 124 -17.23 -1.95 -16.01
C PRO A 124 -17.16 -3.00 -17.13
N GLU A 125 -17.21 -2.60 -18.40
CA GLU A 125 -17.11 -3.55 -19.52
C GLU A 125 -15.72 -4.17 -19.58
N LYS A 126 -14.69 -3.37 -19.29
CA LYS A 126 -13.30 -3.85 -19.22
C LYS A 126 -13.08 -4.76 -18.02
N ILE A 127 -13.66 -4.44 -16.86
CA ILE A 127 -13.65 -5.33 -15.68
C ILE A 127 -14.28 -6.68 -16.05
N ALA A 128 -15.47 -6.66 -16.65
CA ALA A 128 -16.18 -7.87 -17.05
C ALA A 128 -15.41 -8.68 -18.10
N GLN A 129 -14.79 -8.01 -19.07
CA GLN A 129 -13.92 -8.65 -20.05
C GLN A 129 -12.74 -9.36 -19.38
N PHE A 130 -11.94 -8.65 -18.57
CA PHE A 130 -10.75 -9.21 -17.92
C PHE A 130 -11.10 -10.39 -17.02
N LYS A 131 -12.22 -10.29 -16.29
CA LYS A 131 -12.74 -11.38 -15.47
C LYS A 131 -13.09 -12.62 -16.31
N ARG A 132 -13.77 -12.46 -17.45
CA ARG A 132 -14.09 -13.58 -18.37
C ARG A 132 -12.83 -14.22 -18.95
N GLU A 133 -11.80 -13.42 -19.21
CA GLU A 133 -10.53 -13.88 -19.77
C GLU A 133 -9.56 -14.45 -18.71
N GLY A 134 -9.91 -14.39 -17.42
CA GLY A 134 -9.02 -14.80 -16.32
C GLY A 134 -7.76 -13.94 -16.20
N LYS A 135 -7.83 -12.67 -16.62
CA LYS A 135 -6.70 -11.72 -16.61
C LYS A 135 -6.82 -10.73 -15.47
N GLU A 136 -5.68 -10.31 -14.95
CA GLU A 136 -5.60 -9.21 -13.99
C GLU A 136 -5.65 -7.85 -14.69
N LEU A 137 -6.38 -6.91 -14.08
CA LEU A 137 -6.45 -5.53 -14.54
C LEU A 137 -5.10 -4.83 -14.29
N PRO A 138 -4.69 -3.90 -15.17
CA PRO A 138 -3.55 -3.02 -14.86
C PRO A 138 -3.80 -2.26 -13.56
N SER A 139 -2.88 -2.39 -12.61
CA SER A 139 -2.94 -1.73 -11.29
C SER A 139 -2.29 -0.34 -11.31
N LEU A 140 -2.41 0.38 -10.19
CA LEU A 140 -1.63 1.59 -9.92
C LEU A 140 -0.14 1.34 -10.16
N HIS A 141 0.56 2.35 -10.67
CA HIS A 141 1.97 2.31 -11.11
C HIS A 141 2.22 1.55 -12.43
N SER A 142 1.16 1.09 -13.11
CA SER A 142 1.26 0.60 -14.48
C SER A 142 1.03 1.73 -15.49
N SER A 143 1.81 1.77 -16.57
CA SER A 143 1.56 2.65 -17.72
C SER A 143 0.25 2.35 -18.46
N LYS A 144 -0.39 1.21 -18.13
CA LYS A 144 -1.66 0.77 -18.70
C LYS A 144 -2.86 1.04 -17.78
N PHE A 145 -2.64 1.64 -16.60
CA PHE A 145 -3.73 2.07 -15.73
C PHE A 145 -4.51 3.18 -16.45
N ALA A 146 -5.82 2.98 -16.61
CA ALA A 146 -6.67 3.82 -17.44
C ALA A 146 -8.03 4.03 -16.75
N PRO A 147 -8.12 5.02 -15.83
CA PRO A 147 -9.38 5.34 -15.18
C PRO A 147 -10.35 6.03 -16.16
N VAL A 148 -11.65 5.81 -15.99
CA VAL A 148 -12.71 6.53 -16.71
C VAL A 148 -12.95 7.85 -15.98
N PRO A 149 -12.49 9.01 -16.49
CA PRO A 149 -12.30 10.20 -15.65
C PRO A 149 -13.60 10.70 -15.01
N GLU A 150 -14.65 10.88 -15.81
CA GLU A 150 -15.88 11.51 -15.39
C GLU A 150 -16.58 10.76 -14.22
N PRO A 151 -16.98 9.47 -14.34
CA PRO A 151 -17.63 8.76 -13.26
C PRO A 151 -16.73 8.62 -12.03
N THR A 152 -15.41 8.45 -12.22
CA THR A 152 -14.44 8.35 -11.11
C THR A 152 -14.44 9.63 -10.27
N ILE A 153 -14.32 10.80 -10.93
CA ILE A 153 -14.31 12.10 -10.25
C ILE A 153 -15.66 12.35 -9.59
N ARG A 154 -16.76 12.09 -10.29
CA ARG A 154 -18.12 12.30 -9.76
C ARG A 154 -18.36 11.49 -8.48
N VAL A 155 -18.00 10.20 -8.47
CA VAL A 155 -18.14 9.35 -7.29
C VAL A 155 -17.26 9.84 -6.14
N GLY A 156 -16.03 10.27 -6.42
CA GLY A 156 -15.15 10.85 -5.40
C GLY A 156 -15.73 12.13 -4.76
N VAL A 157 -16.28 13.03 -5.58
CA VAL A 157 -16.95 14.25 -5.10
C VAL A 157 -18.16 13.90 -4.23
N ILE A 158 -19.01 12.96 -4.66
CA ILE A 158 -20.17 12.51 -3.88
C ILE A 158 -19.72 11.88 -2.55
N GLY A 159 -18.73 10.99 -2.58
CA GLY A 159 -18.19 10.31 -1.41
C GLY A 159 -17.65 11.28 -0.36
N MET A 160 -16.78 12.20 -0.78
CA MET A 160 -16.21 13.21 0.12
C MET A 160 -17.25 14.21 0.63
N THR A 161 -18.10 14.74 -0.25
CA THR A 161 -19.10 15.75 0.13
C THR A 161 -20.12 15.16 1.11
N SER A 162 -20.64 13.97 0.83
CA SER A 162 -21.60 13.31 1.73
C SER A 162 -20.99 12.93 3.08
N ALA A 163 -19.72 12.53 3.12
CA ALA A 163 -19.01 12.28 4.37
C ALA A 163 -18.88 13.57 5.21
N VAL A 164 -18.44 14.68 4.61
CA VAL A 164 -18.34 15.96 5.31
C VAL A 164 -19.71 16.42 5.80
N LEU A 165 -20.74 16.36 4.96
CA LEU A 165 -22.10 16.74 5.35
C LEU A 165 -22.66 15.89 6.49
N GLU A 166 -22.31 14.60 6.57
CA GLU A 166 -22.69 13.73 7.68
C GLU A 166 -21.96 14.09 8.97
N LEU A 167 -20.65 14.31 8.90
CA LEU A 167 -19.80 14.54 10.07
C LEU A 167 -19.98 15.95 10.66
N MET A 168 -20.36 16.92 9.83
CA MET A 168 -20.52 18.33 10.21
C MET A 168 -21.98 18.73 10.46
N LYS A 169 -22.91 17.77 10.58
CA LYS A 169 -24.30 18.07 10.98
C LYS A 169 -24.28 18.76 12.36
N LYS A 170 -24.85 19.96 12.41
CA LYS A 170 -25.14 20.66 13.66
C LYS A 170 -26.39 20.09 14.30
#